data_AF-A0A8J2EGM8-F1
#
_entry.id   AF-A0A8J2EGM8-F1
#
_cell.length_a   1.000
_cell.length_b   1.000
_cell.length_c   1.000
_cell.angle_alpha   90.00
_cell.angle_beta   90.00
_cell.angle_gamma   90.00
#
_symmetry.space_group_name_H-M   'P 1'
#
loop_
_entity.id
_entity.type
_entity.pdbx_description
1 polymer ?
#
loop_
_entity_poly.entity_id
_entity_poly.type
_entity_poly.pdbx_seq_one_letter_code
_entity_poly.pdbx_strand_id
1 'polypeptide(L)'
;MSEVYKLLIVVYISITVVRCNLSPCPEILIYFHHPMTNAFARIVIANPPKNFQRLTLKVSYQTREFFVDDYQGLINLRWPLNETLERIRRGEPLIYIVHFPKVKRVPDVVIISLDNTPICVNVAIDPLARIVELKHDLLPPPFDPASLPVNKITEVPPTSTTEVLNINHEVGKEDDSEKRPSFSKVKIDELSMGCGDINSKENFKFKDNVRLRPGQWPWLAAIYITNSTFEFHCSGTLISNRHILTAGHCTYYNDRKLTPNLLVVSLGRYRLDDWEEPLSDNYEVSSIDVHPDYNFGLTSEADLAILKLSKRVRFRPTVRHMCIQTNFGQRFGPVEERGYVAGWGDKTPASKEDREIVEESSVAKLHVPLIISPKKCAKKTRKLQEFITSKTFCSQSQNGVSGPCKGDSGTALALPVSKKFYLQGIVSIAAADKISIDCDHKDFVVYVDVYPYTYWILQKILEN
;
A
#
# COMPACT_ATOMS: atom_id res chain seq x y z
N MET A 1 61.25 41.92 -23.27
CA MET A 1 61.72 40.74 -22.52
C MET A 1 60.74 40.55 -21.37
N SER A 2 59.81 39.60 -21.53
CA SER A 2 59.86 38.26 -20.90
C SER A 2 59.49 38.34 -19.40
N GLU A 3 58.62 37.54 -18.80
CA GLU A 3 57.62 36.56 -19.24
C GLU A 3 56.88 36.13 -17.93
N VAL A 4 55.67 35.57 -18.06
CA VAL A 4 54.96 34.64 -17.14
C VAL A 4 54.65 35.02 -15.67
N TYR A 5 53.36 35.17 -15.34
CA TYR A 5 52.52 34.12 -14.73
C TYR A 5 51.16 34.71 -14.32
N LYS A 6 50.15 34.53 -15.19
CA LYS A 6 48.75 34.59 -14.79
C LYS A 6 48.41 33.25 -14.13
N LEU A 7 48.09 33.27 -12.84
CA LEU A 7 47.55 32.12 -12.12
C LEU A 7 46.16 31.79 -12.68
N LEU A 8 46.07 30.80 -13.57
CA LEU A 8 44.82 30.14 -13.92
C LEU A 8 44.49 29.13 -12.81
N ILE A 9 43.55 29.49 -11.94
CA ILE A 9 42.89 28.51 -11.07
C ILE A 9 41.97 27.68 -11.97
N VAL A 10 42.51 26.58 -12.50
CA VAL A 10 41.70 25.52 -13.08
C VAL A 10 41.04 24.81 -11.90
N VAL A 11 39.80 25.21 -11.59
CA VAL A 11 38.93 24.43 -10.73
C VAL A 11 38.65 23.13 -11.48
N TYR A 12 39.40 22.08 -11.17
CA TYR A 12 39.01 20.71 -11.49
C TYR A 12 37.71 20.45 -10.72
N ILE A 13 36.60 20.75 -11.36
CA ILE A 13 35.31 20.20 -10.96
C ILE A 13 35.46 18.70 -11.24
N SER A 14 35.85 17.95 -10.22
CA SER A 14 35.55 16.54 -10.15
C SER A 14 34.03 16.44 -10.21
N ILE A 15 33.49 16.34 -11.43
CA ILE A 15 32.17 15.79 -11.64
C ILE A 15 32.32 14.35 -11.20
N THR A 16 32.13 14.10 -9.90
CA THR A 16 31.65 12.82 -9.44
C THR A 16 30.31 12.68 -10.14
N VAL A 17 30.35 12.07 -11.32
CA VAL A 17 29.18 11.46 -11.93
C VAL A 17 28.71 10.50 -10.85
N VAL A 18 27.70 10.91 -10.09
CA VAL A 18 26.91 9.98 -9.30
C VAL A 18 26.44 8.98 -10.34
N ARG A 19 27.12 7.82 -10.41
CA ARG A 19 26.69 6.74 -11.28
C ARG A 19 25.30 6.39 -10.77
N CYS A 20 24.29 6.83 -11.52
CA CYS A 20 22.95 6.26 -11.41
C CYS A 20 23.13 4.75 -11.43
N ASN A 21 22.53 4.05 -10.47
CA ASN A 21 22.37 2.61 -10.54
C ASN A 21 21.40 2.30 -11.70
N LEU A 22 21.90 2.41 -12.93
CA LEU A 22 21.31 1.67 -14.04
C LEU A 22 21.34 0.21 -13.61
N SER A 23 20.19 -0.44 -13.71
CA SER A 23 20.14 -1.88 -13.53
C SER A 23 21.18 -2.53 -14.44
N PRO A 24 22.01 -3.46 -13.92
CA PRO A 24 22.96 -4.22 -14.74
C PRO A 24 22.25 -5.00 -15.86
N CYS A 25 20.99 -5.37 -15.65
CA CYS A 25 20.17 -6.09 -16.62
C CYS A 25 18.73 -5.56 -16.57
N PRO A 26 18.40 -4.48 -17.29
CA PRO A 26 17.08 -3.82 -17.18
C PRO A 26 15.88 -4.70 -17.50
N GLU A 27 16.06 -5.75 -18.31
CA GLU A 27 15.01 -6.72 -18.65
C GLU A 27 14.75 -7.75 -17.54
N ILE A 28 15.72 -7.94 -16.64
CA ILE A 28 15.64 -8.92 -15.55
C ILE A 28 15.43 -8.20 -14.23
N LEU A 29 16.26 -7.22 -13.90
CA LEU A 29 16.23 -6.49 -12.64
C LEU A 29 15.69 -5.08 -12.85
N ILE A 30 14.63 -4.73 -12.16
CA ILE A 30 14.01 -3.41 -12.23
C ILE A 30 13.95 -2.84 -10.83
N TYR A 31 14.71 -1.78 -10.57
CA TYR A 31 14.64 -1.09 -9.29
C TYR A 31 13.36 -0.26 -9.18
N PHE A 32 12.69 -0.36 -8.04
CA PHE A 32 11.55 0.46 -7.62
C PHE A 32 11.70 0.77 -6.13
N HIS A 33 10.72 1.41 -5.50
CA HIS A 33 10.72 1.58 -4.05
C HIS A 33 9.30 1.40 -3.55
N HIS A 34 9.09 0.40 -2.70
CA HIS A 34 7.86 0.23 -1.95
C HIS A 34 8.02 0.89 -0.58
N PRO A 35 7.32 2.00 -0.29
CA PRO A 35 7.51 2.80 0.93
C PRO A 35 7.34 2.02 2.24
N MET A 36 6.55 0.96 2.22
CA MET A 36 6.18 0.17 3.40
C MET A 36 7.02 -1.09 3.63
N THR A 37 7.37 -1.81 2.57
CA THR A 37 8.08 -3.09 2.68
C THR A 37 9.58 -2.96 2.44
N ASN A 38 10.08 -1.74 2.13
CA ASN A 38 11.44 -1.54 1.64
C ASN A 38 11.80 -2.50 0.49
N ALA A 39 10.81 -2.93 -0.30
CA ALA A 39 11.09 -3.60 -1.55
C ALA A 39 11.73 -2.59 -2.51
N PHE A 40 12.91 -2.93 -3.04
CA PHE A 40 13.60 -2.04 -3.97
C PHE A 40 13.82 -2.62 -5.36
N ALA A 41 13.56 -3.91 -5.58
CA ALA A 41 13.74 -4.45 -6.92
C ALA A 41 12.79 -5.57 -7.27
N ARG A 42 12.49 -5.66 -8.56
CA ARG A 42 11.73 -6.74 -9.18
C ARG A 42 12.68 -7.53 -10.05
N ILE A 43 12.61 -8.86 -9.96
CA ILE A 43 13.32 -9.78 -10.85
C ILE A 43 12.30 -10.47 -11.75
N VAL A 44 12.50 -10.40 -13.06
CA VAL A 44 11.63 -10.96 -14.09
C VAL A 44 12.37 -12.08 -14.82
N ILE A 45 11.86 -13.30 -14.73
CA ILE A 45 12.29 -14.45 -15.52
C ILE A 45 11.28 -14.62 -16.65
N ALA A 46 11.61 -14.11 -17.83
CA ALA A 46 10.67 -14.06 -18.96
C ALA A 46 10.17 -15.45 -19.40
N ASN A 47 11.07 -16.44 -19.43
CA ASN A 47 10.77 -17.81 -19.88
C ASN A 47 11.21 -18.82 -18.80
N PRO A 48 10.45 -18.97 -17.70
CA PRO A 48 10.79 -19.92 -16.66
C PRO A 48 10.60 -21.37 -17.15
N PRO A 49 11.39 -22.34 -16.65
CA PRO A 49 11.16 -23.75 -16.95
C PRO A 49 9.77 -24.15 -16.47
N LYS A 50 9.01 -24.85 -17.32
CA LYS A 50 7.64 -25.28 -17.00
C LYS A 50 7.58 -26.51 -16.11
N ASN A 51 8.59 -27.39 -16.24
CA ASN A 51 8.70 -28.63 -15.50
C ASN A 51 9.99 -28.60 -14.67
N PHE A 52 9.86 -28.50 -13.36
CA PHE A 52 10.97 -28.52 -12.42
C PHE A 52 10.50 -29.12 -11.10
N GLN A 53 11.42 -29.73 -10.35
CA GLN A 53 11.13 -30.18 -8.98
C GLN A 53 11.48 -29.11 -7.94
N ARG A 54 12.47 -28.29 -8.27
CA ARG A 54 12.93 -27.13 -7.50
C ARG A 54 13.51 -26.12 -8.47
N LEU A 55 13.26 -24.85 -8.22
CA LEU A 55 13.90 -23.74 -8.92
C LEU A 55 14.47 -22.78 -7.86
N THR A 56 15.78 -22.58 -7.89
CA THR A 56 16.52 -21.79 -6.88
C THR A 56 16.91 -20.45 -7.46
N LEU A 57 16.39 -19.34 -6.91
CA LEU A 57 16.87 -18.00 -7.22
C LEU A 57 17.89 -17.56 -6.15
N LYS A 58 19.05 -17.07 -6.59
CA LYS A 58 20.02 -16.39 -5.72
C LYS A 58 20.28 -14.98 -6.21
N VAL A 59 20.34 -14.03 -5.28
CA VAL A 59 20.63 -12.62 -5.53
C VAL A 59 21.76 -12.20 -4.59
N SER A 60 22.91 -11.89 -5.17
CA SER A 60 24.06 -11.35 -4.45
C SER A 60 24.11 -9.85 -4.66
N TYR A 61 24.19 -9.07 -3.60
CA TYR A 61 24.33 -7.61 -3.66
C TYR A 61 25.48 -7.13 -2.78
N GLN A 62 26.02 -5.95 -3.08
CA GLN A 62 27.08 -5.32 -2.30
C GLN A 62 26.56 -4.07 -1.57
N THR A 63 27.03 -3.87 -0.34
CA THR A 63 26.74 -2.67 0.45
C THR A 63 27.92 -2.30 1.34
N ARG A 64 28.11 -1.00 1.55
CA ARG A 64 29.04 -0.45 2.55
C ARG A 64 28.36 -0.14 3.89
N GLU A 65 27.04 -0.25 3.95
CA GLU A 65 26.27 0.12 5.12
C GLU A 65 26.16 -1.06 6.10
N PHE A 66 26.31 -0.76 7.39
CA PHE A 66 26.08 -1.73 8.45
C PHE A 66 24.58 -1.83 8.72
N PHE A 67 24.07 -3.06 8.79
CA PHE A 67 22.67 -3.30 9.14
C PHE A 67 22.47 -2.98 10.62
N VAL A 68 21.41 -2.22 10.93
CA VAL A 68 21.02 -1.92 12.32
C VAL A 68 20.43 -3.17 13.00
N ASP A 69 19.85 -4.07 12.20
CA ASP A 69 19.26 -5.35 12.62
C ASP A 69 19.93 -6.53 11.86
N ASP A 70 19.76 -7.77 12.32
CA ASP A 70 20.25 -8.99 11.61
C ASP A 70 19.55 -9.25 10.26
N TYR A 71 18.65 -8.37 9.84
CA TYR A 71 17.93 -8.49 8.58
C TYR A 71 18.84 -8.16 7.40
N GLN A 72 19.06 -9.15 6.54
CA GLN A 72 19.93 -9.06 5.36
C GLN A 72 19.13 -8.89 4.05
N GLY A 73 17.80 -8.75 4.13
CA GLY A 73 16.91 -8.75 2.96
C GLY A 73 16.20 -10.10 2.76
N LEU A 74 15.23 -10.13 1.85
CA LEU A 74 14.50 -11.34 1.47
C LEU A 74 14.02 -11.28 0.01
N ILE A 75 13.69 -12.44 -0.53
CA ILE A 75 13.14 -12.62 -1.87
C ILE A 75 11.77 -13.28 -1.73
N ASN A 76 10.73 -12.69 -2.34
CA ASN A 76 9.38 -13.24 -2.39
C ASN A 76 8.93 -13.48 -3.83
N LEU A 77 8.04 -14.46 -4.03
CA LEU A 77 7.29 -14.57 -5.29
C LEU A 77 6.35 -13.39 -5.43
N ARG A 78 6.11 -12.93 -6.67
CA ARG A 78 5.14 -11.87 -6.95
C ARG A 78 3.69 -12.29 -6.69
N TRP A 79 3.39 -13.58 -6.77
CA TRP A 79 2.07 -14.13 -6.51
C TRP A 79 2.17 -15.31 -5.54
N PRO A 80 1.07 -15.71 -4.87
CA PRO A 80 1.05 -16.94 -4.08
C PRO A 80 1.56 -18.13 -4.91
N LEU A 81 2.13 -19.13 -4.24
CA LEU A 81 2.75 -20.29 -4.88
C LEU A 81 1.86 -20.90 -5.97
N ASN A 82 0.59 -21.20 -5.67
CA ASN A 82 -0.33 -21.82 -6.62
C ASN A 82 -0.58 -20.97 -7.86
N GLU A 83 -0.80 -19.66 -7.67
CA GLU A 83 -1.00 -18.75 -8.81
C GLU A 83 0.28 -18.63 -9.64
N THR A 84 1.45 -18.49 -9.00
CA THR A 84 2.74 -18.47 -9.70
C THR A 84 2.93 -19.71 -10.57
N LEU A 85 2.61 -20.91 -10.06
CA LEU A 85 2.75 -22.16 -10.82
C LEU A 85 1.78 -22.23 -12.00
N GLU A 86 0.52 -21.79 -11.84
CA GLU A 86 -0.45 -21.69 -12.93
C GLU A 86 0.01 -20.74 -14.04
N ARG A 87 0.58 -19.59 -13.67
CA ARG A 87 1.12 -18.60 -14.61
C ARG A 87 2.30 -19.18 -15.39
N ILE A 88 3.22 -19.87 -14.72
CA ILE A 88 4.33 -20.57 -15.40
C ILE A 88 3.81 -21.60 -16.41
N ARG A 89 2.80 -22.40 -16.05
CA ARG A 89 2.18 -23.39 -16.97
C ARG A 89 1.64 -22.72 -18.23
N ARG A 90 1.00 -21.56 -18.08
CA ARG A 90 0.46 -20.73 -19.17
C ARG A 90 1.54 -20.02 -20.00
N GLY A 91 2.82 -20.14 -19.61
CA GLY A 91 3.93 -19.50 -20.31
C GLY A 91 4.11 -18.02 -19.94
N GLU A 92 3.58 -17.59 -18.81
CA GLU A 92 3.80 -16.25 -18.29
C GLU A 92 5.15 -16.14 -17.55
N PRO A 93 5.73 -14.92 -17.45
CA PRO A 93 6.96 -14.69 -16.71
C PRO A 93 6.84 -15.04 -15.22
N LEU A 94 7.90 -15.60 -14.66
CA LEU A 94 8.05 -15.75 -13.21
C LEU A 94 8.66 -14.46 -12.64
N ILE A 95 7.96 -13.85 -11.68
CA ILE A 95 8.35 -12.57 -11.11
C ILE A 95 8.65 -12.75 -9.62
N TYR A 96 9.78 -12.21 -9.18
CA TYR A 96 10.17 -12.09 -7.78
C TYR A 96 10.25 -10.63 -7.35
N ILE A 97 9.98 -10.37 -6.07
CA ILE A 97 10.19 -9.10 -5.41
C ILE A 97 11.35 -9.25 -4.43
N VAL A 98 12.31 -8.33 -4.48
CA VAL A 98 13.49 -8.29 -3.62
C VAL A 98 13.36 -7.13 -2.65
N HIS A 99 13.43 -7.46 -1.37
CA HIS A 99 13.44 -6.53 -0.27
C HIS A 99 14.87 -6.42 0.24
N PHE A 100 15.39 -5.20 0.25
CA PHE A 100 16.70 -4.92 0.82
C PHE A 100 16.53 -4.37 2.22
N PRO A 101 17.53 -4.53 3.10
CA PRO A 101 17.49 -3.91 4.42
C PRO A 101 17.32 -2.38 4.33
N LYS A 102 16.81 -1.76 5.41
CA LYS A 102 16.59 -0.31 5.48
C LYS A 102 17.94 0.42 5.49
N VAL A 103 18.42 0.77 4.30
CA VAL A 103 19.70 1.46 4.07
C VAL A 103 19.46 2.81 3.42
N LYS A 104 20.39 3.76 3.60
CA LYS A 104 20.28 5.11 3.02
C LYS A 104 20.37 5.10 1.49
N ARG A 105 20.97 4.04 0.92
CA ARG A 105 21.12 3.83 -0.52
C ARG A 105 20.76 2.41 -0.91
N VAL A 106 20.02 2.26 -2.00
CA VAL A 106 19.69 0.93 -2.55
C VAL A 106 20.98 0.16 -2.85
N PRO A 107 21.14 -1.06 -2.33
CA PRO A 107 22.34 -1.85 -2.57
C PRO A 107 22.51 -2.22 -4.04
N ASP A 108 23.76 -2.34 -4.48
CA ASP A 108 24.07 -2.71 -5.85
C ASP A 108 23.98 -4.23 -6.02
N VAL A 109 23.05 -4.71 -6.84
CA VAL A 109 23.02 -6.13 -7.20
C VAL A 109 24.26 -6.46 -8.03
N VAL A 110 25.00 -7.47 -7.58
CA VAL A 110 26.23 -7.99 -8.17
C VAL A 110 25.91 -9.15 -9.12
N ILE A 111 25.20 -10.17 -8.63
CA ILE A 111 24.85 -11.37 -9.43
C ILE A 111 23.41 -11.78 -9.12
N ILE A 112 22.68 -12.17 -10.16
CA ILE A 112 21.44 -12.93 -10.06
C ILE A 112 21.66 -14.27 -10.76
N SER A 113 21.36 -15.38 -10.09
CA SER A 113 21.43 -16.72 -10.68
C SER A 113 20.16 -17.53 -10.46
N LEU A 114 19.83 -18.34 -11.44
CA LEU A 114 18.73 -19.31 -11.41
C LEU A 114 19.33 -20.72 -11.53
N ASP A 115 19.12 -21.57 -10.53
CA ASP A 115 19.77 -22.88 -10.40
C ASP A 115 21.30 -22.84 -10.63
N ASN A 116 21.95 -21.85 -10.00
CA ASN A 116 23.37 -21.54 -10.13
C ASN A 116 23.84 -21.08 -11.52
N THR A 117 22.92 -20.90 -12.48
CA THR A 117 23.24 -20.29 -13.78
C THR A 117 23.11 -18.76 -13.65
N PRO A 118 24.17 -17.97 -13.87
CA PRO A 118 24.08 -16.52 -13.80
C PRO A 118 23.20 -16.00 -14.94
N ILE A 119 22.15 -15.27 -14.58
CA ILE A 119 21.22 -14.63 -15.53
C ILE A 119 21.40 -13.11 -15.57
N CYS A 120 22.03 -12.53 -14.54
CA CYS A 120 22.44 -11.14 -14.54
C CYS A 120 23.75 -10.98 -13.77
N VAL A 121 24.70 -10.23 -14.33
CA VAL A 121 26.02 -9.98 -13.72
C VAL A 121 26.38 -8.52 -13.86
N ASN A 122 26.70 -7.89 -12.74
CA ASN A 122 27.28 -6.56 -12.67
C ASN A 122 28.79 -6.69 -12.49
N VAL A 123 29.55 -6.06 -13.39
CA VAL A 123 31.02 -6.14 -13.41
C VAL A 123 31.65 -5.11 -12.44
N ALA A 124 30.86 -4.19 -11.90
CA ALA A 124 31.33 -3.18 -10.97
C ALA A 124 31.36 -3.72 -9.53
N ILE A 125 32.48 -4.33 -9.15
CA ILE A 125 32.73 -4.80 -7.78
C ILE A 125 33.43 -3.70 -6.97
N ASP A 126 32.86 -3.40 -5.80
CA ASP A 126 33.45 -2.48 -4.84
C ASP A 126 34.30 -3.26 -3.81
N PRO A 127 35.62 -3.10 -3.80
CA PRO A 127 36.51 -3.89 -2.94
C PRO A 127 36.35 -3.60 -1.44
N LEU A 128 35.69 -2.49 -1.09
CA LEU A 128 35.42 -2.11 0.30
C LEU A 128 33.99 -2.44 0.74
N ALA A 129 33.15 -2.97 -0.15
CA ALA A 129 31.78 -3.36 0.16
C ALA A 129 31.71 -4.82 0.62
N ARG A 130 30.78 -5.11 1.53
CA ARG A 130 30.41 -6.47 1.89
C ARG A 130 29.45 -7.02 0.84
N ILE A 131 29.62 -8.29 0.47
CA ILE A 131 28.65 -9.04 -0.35
C ILE A 131 27.68 -9.79 0.56
N VAL A 132 26.39 -9.69 0.26
CA VAL A 132 25.30 -10.42 0.90
C VAL A 132 24.58 -11.25 -0.16
N GLU A 133 24.28 -12.51 0.16
CA GLU A 133 23.53 -13.41 -0.72
C GLU A 133 22.16 -13.71 -0.13
N LEU A 134 21.13 -13.46 -0.93
CA LEU A 134 19.76 -13.86 -0.68
C LEU A 134 19.41 -15.08 -1.53
N LYS A 135 18.61 -15.99 -0.99
CA LYS A 135 18.19 -17.23 -1.66
C LYS A 135 16.70 -17.47 -1.46
N HIS A 136 16.02 -17.90 -2.53
CA HIS A 136 14.65 -18.40 -2.49
C HIS A 136 14.48 -19.68 -3.32
N ASP A 137 13.82 -20.68 -2.75
CA ASP A 137 13.52 -21.97 -3.40
C ASP A 137 12.03 -22.05 -3.77
N LEU A 138 11.71 -22.15 -5.07
CA LEU A 138 10.36 -22.40 -5.57
C LEU A 138 10.15 -23.91 -5.73
N LEU A 139 9.19 -24.46 -4.98
CA LEU A 139 8.88 -25.89 -4.92
C LEU A 139 7.42 -26.11 -5.34
N PRO A 140 7.14 -26.82 -6.44
CA PRO A 140 5.79 -27.26 -6.75
C PRO A 140 5.30 -28.26 -5.70
N PRO A 141 3.99 -28.28 -5.40
CA PRO A 141 3.43 -29.36 -4.58
C PRO A 141 3.73 -30.72 -5.22
N PRO A 142 3.90 -31.78 -4.41
CA PRO A 142 4.22 -33.11 -4.91
C PRO A 142 3.18 -33.54 -5.96
N PHE A 143 3.67 -34.12 -7.05
CA PHE A 143 2.84 -34.62 -8.14
C PHE A 143 1.92 -35.72 -7.59
N ASP A 144 0.61 -35.43 -7.53
CA ASP A 144 -0.42 -36.44 -7.28
C ASP A 144 -0.94 -36.95 -8.65
N PRO A 145 -0.63 -38.20 -9.05
CA PRO A 145 -1.11 -38.77 -10.30
C PRO A 145 -2.65 -38.81 -10.39
N ALA A 146 -3.37 -38.74 -9.27
CA ALA A 146 -4.83 -38.75 -9.23
C ALA A 146 -5.48 -37.42 -9.64
N SER A 147 -4.71 -36.33 -9.76
CA SER A 147 -5.24 -35.01 -10.17
C SER A 147 -5.27 -34.80 -11.69
N LEU A 148 -4.92 -35.81 -12.49
CA LEU A 148 -5.06 -35.75 -13.95
C LEU A 148 -6.54 -35.89 -14.33
N PRO A 149 -7.11 -35.00 -15.16
CA PRO A 149 -8.46 -35.19 -15.68
C PRO A 149 -8.48 -36.47 -16.53
N VAL A 150 -9.21 -37.48 -16.06
CA VAL A 150 -9.51 -38.67 -16.87
C VAL A 150 -10.36 -38.21 -18.04
N ASN A 151 -9.79 -38.22 -19.24
CA ASN A 151 -10.54 -38.07 -20.49
C ASN A 151 -11.53 -39.24 -20.59
N LYS A 152 -12.75 -39.05 -20.08
CA LYS A 152 -13.89 -39.85 -20.52
C LYS A 152 -14.20 -39.44 -21.95
N ILE A 153 -13.73 -40.25 -22.89
CA ILE A 153 -14.20 -40.22 -24.27
C ILE A 153 -15.65 -40.70 -24.21
N THR A 154 -16.59 -39.75 -24.23
CA THR A 154 -17.98 -40.04 -24.56
C THR A 154 -18.08 -39.98 -26.08
N GLU A 155 -18.26 -41.15 -26.69
CA GLU A 155 -18.57 -41.29 -28.11
C GLU A 155 -19.87 -40.52 -28.43
N VAL A 156 -19.83 -39.70 -29.48
CA VAL A 156 -20.99 -39.01 -30.04
C VAL A 156 -21.42 -39.76 -31.31
N PRO A 157 -22.67 -40.26 -31.39
CA PRO A 157 -23.24 -40.71 -32.67
C PRO A 157 -23.80 -39.51 -33.45
N PRO A 158 -23.86 -39.59 -34.80
CA PRO A 158 -24.13 -38.44 -35.65
C PRO A 158 -25.60 -38.02 -35.67
N THR A 159 -25.76 -36.71 -35.76
CA THR A 159 -26.96 -35.88 -35.92
C THR A 159 -27.93 -36.29 -37.02
N SER A 160 -29.23 -36.06 -36.77
CA SER A 160 -30.20 -35.73 -37.82
C SER A 160 -31.29 -34.79 -37.29
N THR A 161 -31.66 -33.85 -38.17
CA THR A 161 -32.88 -33.04 -38.28
C THR A 161 -33.09 -31.87 -37.30
N THR A 162 -32.74 -30.69 -37.85
CA THR A 162 -33.52 -29.44 -37.86
C THR A 162 -34.97 -29.55 -37.39
N GLU A 163 -35.36 -28.71 -36.43
CA GLU A 163 -36.65 -28.02 -36.49
C GLU A 163 -36.64 -26.68 -35.75
N VAL A 164 -37.54 -25.83 -36.22
CA VAL A 164 -37.53 -24.36 -36.18
C VAL A 164 -37.98 -23.83 -34.81
N LEU A 165 -37.37 -22.70 -34.44
CA LEU A 165 -37.76 -21.80 -33.34
C LEU A 165 -39.28 -21.60 -33.24
N ASN A 166 -39.83 -21.76 -32.04
CA ASN A 166 -40.98 -20.98 -31.59
C ASN A 166 -40.74 -20.51 -30.16
N ILE A 167 -40.45 -19.22 -30.04
CA ILE A 167 -40.32 -18.49 -28.78
C ILE A 167 -41.73 -18.12 -28.34
N ASN A 168 -42.16 -18.65 -27.20
CA ASN A 168 -43.13 -18.04 -26.31
C ASN A 168 -42.94 -18.67 -24.93
N HIS A 169 -42.25 -18.00 -24.02
CA HIS A 169 -42.58 -18.13 -22.61
C HIS A 169 -42.09 -16.95 -21.79
N GLU A 170 -42.99 -16.55 -20.90
CA GLU A 170 -43.02 -15.36 -20.09
C GLU A 170 -41.86 -15.24 -19.09
N VAL A 171 -41.52 -13.98 -18.81
CA VAL A 171 -40.55 -13.54 -17.83
C VAL A 171 -41.00 -13.91 -16.42
N GLY A 172 -40.45 -14.99 -15.88
CA GLY A 172 -40.36 -15.24 -14.44
C GLY A 172 -39.06 -14.62 -13.91
N LYS A 173 -39.17 -13.61 -13.04
CA LYS A 173 -38.04 -13.08 -12.27
C LYS A 173 -37.64 -14.11 -11.21
N GLU A 174 -36.51 -14.78 -11.39
CA GLU A 174 -35.80 -15.43 -10.30
C GLU A 174 -34.88 -14.42 -9.62
N ASP A 175 -35.28 -14.02 -8.41
CA ASP A 175 -34.49 -13.28 -7.42
C ASP A 175 -33.54 -14.28 -6.75
N ASP A 176 -32.37 -14.47 -7.35
CA ASP A 176 -31.28 -15.23 -6.74
C ASP A 176 -30.41 -14.27 -5.89
N SER A 177 -31.00 -13.80 -4.79
CA SER A 177 -30.27 -13.15 -3.72
C SER A 177 -29.71 -14.20 -2.76
N GLU A 178 -28.48 -14.64 -3.04
CA GLU A 178 -27.63 -15.33 -2.07
C GLU A 178 -27.69 -14.55 -0.73
N LYS A 179 -28.28 -15.19 0.30
CA LYS A 179 -28.51 -14.61 1.63
C LYS A 179 -27.18 -14.29 2.33
N ARG A 180 -26.61 -13.13 2.04
CA ARG A 180 -25.53 -12.54 2.85
C ARG A 180 -26.07 -12.37 4.29
N PRO A 181 -25.35 -12.80 5.34
CA PRO A 181 -25.83 -12.65 6.72
C PRO A 181 -26.16 -11.18 7.02
N SER A 182 -27.35 -10.95 7.57
CA SER A 182 -27.83 -9.60 7.87
C SER A 182 -27.35 -9.17 9.26
N PHE A 183 -26.71 -8.00 9.36
CA PHE A 183 -26.32 -7.42 10.64
C PHE A 183 -27.54 -6.88 11.40
N SER A 184 -27.50 -6.95 12.74
CA SER A 184 -28.55 -6.36 13.58
C SER A 184 -28.72 -4.87 13.28
N LYS A 185 -29.95 -4.47 12.93
CA LYS A 185 -30.30 -3.07 12.63
C LYS A 185 -29.93 -2.12 13.76
N VAL A 186 -30.15 -2.53 15.02
CA VAL A 186 -29.79 -1.73 16.20
C VAL A 186 -28.29 -1.41 16.24
N LYS A 187 -27.44 -2.41 15.99
CA LYS A 187 -25.98 -2.20 15.99
C LYS A 187 -25.53 -1.31 14.83
N ILE A 188 -26.20 -1.40 13.67
CA ILE A 188 -25.95 -0.53 12.52
C ILE A 188 -26.37 0.92 12.80
N ASP A 189 -27.52 1.11 13.45
CA ASP A 189 -28.02 2.43 13.83
C ASP A 189 -27.09 3.09 14.86
N GLU A 190 -26.60 2.32 15.84
CA GLU A 190 -25.58 2.76 16.81
C GLU A 190 -24.27 3.18 16.13
N LEU A 191 -23.79 2.39 15.16
CA LEU A 191 -22.58 2.72 14.38
C LEU A 191 -22.77 3.99 13.54
N SER A 192 -23.99 4.23 13.05
CA SER A 192 -24.31 5.38 12.19
C SER A 192 -24.54 6.68 12.97
N MET A 193 -24.70 6.58 14.29
CA MET A 193 -24.98 7.72 15.15
C MET A 193 -23.72 8.58 15.36
N GLY A 194 -23.80 9.87 15.00
CA GLY A 194 -22.71 10.84 15.20
C GLY A 194 -21.42 10.59 14.38
N CYS A 195 -21.43 9.61 13.47
CA CYS A 195 -20.30 9.33 12.58
C CYS A 195 -20.09 10.46 11.56
N GLY A 196 -18.87 10.61 11.05
CA GLY A 196 -18.56 11.45 9.90
C GLY A 196 -18.72 12.96 10.13
N ASP A 197 -19.02 13.36 11.37
CA ASP A 197 -19.16 14.76 11.76
C ASP A 197 -17.78 15.36 12.05
N ILE A 198 -17.52 16.55 11.50
CA ILE A 198 -16.35 17.37 11.84
C ILE A 198 -16.76 18.58 12.66
N ASN A 199 -15.84 19.08 13.49
CA ASN A 199 -16.04 20.32 14.24
C ASN A 199 -15.73 21.56 13.37
N SER A 200 -16.43 21.72 12.24
CA SER A 200 -16.26 22.87 11.35
C SER A 200 -17.59 23.47 10.92
N LYS A 201 -17.65 24.80 10.88
CA LYS A 201 -18.75 25.57 10.27
C LYS A 201 -18.58 25.74 8.75
N GLU A 202 -17.49 25.22 8.19
CA GLU A 202 -17.21 25.32 6.76
C GLU A 202 -18.09 24.36 5.96
N ASN A 203 -18.56 24.77 4.78
CA ASN A 203 -19.49 24.03 3.91
C ASN A 203 -18.86 22.79 3.24
N PHE A 204 -18.05 21.99 3.95
CA PHE A 204 -17.34 20.82 3.42
C PHE A 204 -16.51 21.15 2.18
N LYS A 205 -15.95 22.37 2.13
CA LYS A 205 -15.10 22.88 1.05
C LYS A 205 -13.78 23.33 1.66
N PHE A 206 -12.81 22.43 1.66
CA PHE A 206 -11.46 22.72 2.15
C PHE A 206 -10.52 23.04 0.99
N LYS A 207 -9.50 23.83 1.29
CA LYS A 207 -8.37 24.05 0.37
C LYS A 207 -7.41 22.86 0.46
N ASP A 208 -6.70 22.61 -0.63
CA ASP A 208 -5.60 21.63 -0.67
C ASP A 208 -4.36 22.18 0.06
N ASN A 209 -3.50 21.26 0.54
CA ASN A 209 -2.26 21.56 1.28
C ASN A 209 -2.44 22.52 2.45
N VAL A 210 -3.41 22.25 3.34
CA VAL A 210 -3.63 23.10 4.53
C VAL A 210 -3.29 22.36 5.81
N ARG A 211 -2.63 23.06 6.73
CA ARG A 211 -2.46 22.60 8.11
C ARG A 211 -3.83 22.44 8.75
N LEU A 212 -4.05 21.31 9.39
CA LEU A 212 -5.25 21.10 10.19
C LEU A 212 -5.20 21.95 11.46
N ARG A 213 -6.38 22.15 12.07
CA ARG A 213 -6.51 22.64 13.45
C ARG A 213 -6.72 21.45 14.39
N PRO A 214 -6.39 21.57 15.69
CA PRO A 214 -6.68 20.55 16.68
C PRO A 214 -8.15 20.09 16.61
N GLY A 215 -8.36 18.78 16.46
CA GLY A 215 -9.68 18.16 16.36
C GLY A 215 -10.47 18.39 15.06
N GLN A 216 -9.89 19.03 14.04
CA GLN A 216 -10.57 19.28 12.77
C GLN A 216 -10.85 17.99 11.98
N TRP A 217 -10.01 16.96 12.15
CA TRP A 217 -10.15 15.65 11.50
C TRP A 217 -10.24 14.53 12.56
N PRO A 218 -11.41 14.34 13.18
CA PRO A 218 -11.53 13.68 14.49
C PRO A 218 -11.38 12.16 14.46
N TRP A 219 -11.36 11.54 13.29
CA TRP A 219 -11.10 10.10 13.12
C TRP A 219 -9.64 9.78 12.81
N LEU A 220 -8.79 10.79 12.56
CA LEU A 220 -7.38 10.57 12.26
C LEU A 220 -6.67 9.95 13.47
N ALA A 221 -5.97 8.85 13.24
CA ALA A 221 -5.22 8.13 14.25
C ALA A 221 -3.74 8.05 13.86
N ALA A 222 -2.85 8.30 14.82
CA ALA A 222 -1.42 8.03 14.66
C ALA A 222 -1.09 6.66 15.23
N ILE A 223 -0.38 5.83 14.48
CA ILE A 223 0.04 4.48 14.89
C ILE A 223 1.55 4.50 15.11
N TYR A 224 1.96 4.16 16.33
CA TYR A 224 3.34 4.14 16.76
C TYR A 224 3.80 2.72 17.05
N ILE A 225 5.08 2.44 16.76
CA ILE A 225 5.76 1.22 17.18
C ILE A 225 6.45 1.50 18.51
N THR A 226 6.22 0.63 19.50
CA THR A 226 6.77 0.76 20.86
C THR A 226 8.25 0.32 20.92
N ASN A 227 9.11 1.01 20.19
CA ASN A 227 10.56 0.97 20.38
C ASN A 227 10.99 2.02 21.43
N SER A 228 12.29 2.18 21.66
CA SER A 228 12.82 3.14 22.65
C SER A 228 12.39 4.59 22.43
N THR A 229 11.89 4.94 21.25
CA THR A 229 11.54 6.32 20.86
C THR A 229 10.07 6.49 20.46
N PHE A 230 9.25 5.44 20.52
CA PHE A 230 7.89 5.42 19.96
C PHE A 230 7.85 5.97 18.53
N GLU A 231 8.41 5.23 17.57
CA GLU A 231 8.48 5.63 16.16
C GLU A 231 7.07 5.72 15.54
N PHE A 232 6.74 6.88 14.96
CA PHE A 232 5.55 7.04 14.12
C PHE A 232 5.68 6.16 12.87
N HIS A 233 4.77 5.20 12.71
CA HIS A 233 4.84 4.18 11.69
C HIS A 233 3.85 4.39 10.56
N CYS A 234 2.57 4.57 10.91
CA CYS A 234 1.46 4.71 9.98
C CYS A 234 0.35 5.58 10.55
N SER A 235 -0.62 5.87 9.71
CA SER A 235 -1.88 6.47 10.12
C SER A 235 -3.00 5.43 10.15
N GLY A 236 -4.11 5.80 10.76
CA GLY A 236 -5.32 4.99 10.81
C GLY A 236 -6.56 5.86 10.86
N THR A 237 -7.72 5.20 10.78
CA THR A 237 -9.03 5.82 10.84
C THR A 237 -9.87 5.17 11.92
N LEU A 238 -10.35 5.96 12.88
CA LEU A 238 -11.33 5.51 13.86
C LEU A 238 -12.66 5.20 13.15
N ILE A 239 -13.09 3.95 13.20
CA ILE A 239 -14.30 3.46 12.51
C ILE A 239 -15.41 3.01 13.48
N SER A 240 -15.11 2.93 14.77
CA SER A 240 -16.08 2.72 15.85
C SER A 240 -15.48 3.23 17.17
N ASN A 241 -16.14 3.00 18.30
CA ASN A 241 -15.56 3.34 19.61
C ASN A 241 -14.45 2.38 20.08
N ARG A 242 -13.99 1.44 19.26
CA ARG A 242 -12.92 0.49 19.66
C ARG A 242 -12.03 0.01 18.52
N HIS A 243 -12.32 0.37 17.27
CA HIS A 243 -11.65 -0.19 16.10
C HIS A 243 -11.03 0.93 15.26
N ILE A 244 -9.77 0.73 14.89
CA ILE A 244 -9.04 1.53 13.91
C ILE A 244 -8.93 0.72 12.63
N LEU A 245 -9.36 1.27 11.51
CA LEU A 245 -9.04 0.74 10.19
C LEU A 245 -7.72 1.36 9.74
N THR A 246 -6.80 0.54 9.26
CA THR A 246 -5.52 0.94 8.70
C THR A 246 -5.17 0.04 7.51
N ALA A 247 -4.01 0.25 6.90
CA ALA A 247 -3.53 -0.62 5.84
C ALA A 247 -2.95 -1.92 6.41
N GLY A 248 -3.03 -3.01 5.65
CA GLY A 248 -2.48 -4.31 6.02
C GLY A 248 -0.97 -4.24 6.23
N HIS A 249 -0.24 -3.55 5.36
CA HIS A 249 1.22 -3.38 5.51
C HIS A 249 1.61 -2.62 6.79
N CYS A 250 0.73 -1.81 7.39
CA CYS A 250 1.02 -1.08 8.63
C CYS A 250 1.09 -2.00 9.85
N THR A 251 0.77 -3.28 9.65
CA THR A 251 0.92 -4.34 10.66
C THR A 251 2.24 -5.10 10.50
N TYR A 252 3.15 -4.60 9.66
CA TYR A 252 4.47 -5.17 9.43
C TYR A 252 5.54 -4.11 9.65
N TYR A 253 6.67 -4.51 10.20
CA TYR A 253 7.87 -3.68 10.33
C TYR A 253 9.09 -4.51 9.96
N ASN A 254 9.92 -4.01 9.05
CA ASN A 254 11.04 -4.74 8.47
C ASN A 254 10.62 -6.15 8.01
N ASP A 255 9.50 -6.21 7.28
CA ASP A 255 8.85 -7.43 6.75
C ASP A 255 8.42 -8.47 7.80
N ARG A 256 8.45 -8.12 9.09
CA ARG A 256 7.95 -8.96 10.18
C ARG A 256 6.58 -8.48 10.61
N LYS A 257 5.65 -9.41 10.75
CA LYS A 257 4.33 -9.12 11.31
C LYS A 257 4.48 -8.65 12.76
N LEU A 258 3.93 -7.48 13.04
CA LEU A 258 3.90 -6.88 14.37
C LEU A 258 2.89 -7.63 15.25
N THR A 259 3.21 -7.73 16.54
CA THR A 259 2.29 -8.21 17.57
C THR A 259 1.56 -7.03 18.22
N PRO A 260 0.35 -7.21 18.79
CA PRO A 260 -0.44 -6.11 19.35
C PRO A 260 0.29 -5.26 20.38
N ASN A 261 1.12 -5.87 21.22
CA ASN A 261 1.91 -5.19 22.26
C ASN A 261 3.03 -4.28 21.71
N LEU A 262 3.33 -4.35 20.41
CA LEU A 262 4.30 -3.48 19.74
C LEU A 262 3.66 -2.22 19.16
N LEU A 263 2.35 -2.05 19.30
CA LEU A 263 1.59 -0.95 18.71
C LEU A 263 0.88 -0.10 19.76
N VAL A 264 0.98 1.22 19.60
CA VAL A 264 0.18 2.21 20.33
C VAL A 264 -0.54 3.09 19.32
N VAL A 265 -1.84 3.31 19.52
CA VAL A 265 -2.66 4.21 18.72
C VAL A 265 -2.89 5.49 19.51
N SER A 266 -2.61 6.65 18.92
CA SER A 266 -2.99 7.95 19.47
C SER A 266 -4.16 8.57 18.68
N LEU A 267 -5.15 9.06 19.41
CA LEU A 267 -6.35 9.71 18.87
C LEU A 267 -6.47 11.14 19.40
N GLY A 268 -6.96 12.05 18.55
CA GLY A 268 -7.08 13.47 18.90
C GLY A 268 -5.75 14.22 18.90
N ARG A 269 -4.66 13.53 18.55
CA ARG A 269 -3.32 14.10 18.40
C ARG A 269 -3.24 14.97 17.13
N TYR A 270 -2.60 16.10 17.27
CA TYR A 270 -2.34 17.09 16.24
C TYR A 270 -0.84 17.15 15.91
N ARG A 271 0.03 17.20 16.92
CA ARG A 271 1.49 17.12 16.78
C ARG A 271 2.02 15.73 17.13
N LEU A 272 2.74 15.09 16.21
CA LEU A 272 3.25 13.72 16.41
C LEU A 272 4.22 13.55 17.58
N ASP A 273 4.96 14.60 17.92
CA ASP A 273 6.03 14.62 18.92
C ASP A 273 5.56 15.11 20.30
N ASP A 274 4.34 15.62 20.41
CA ASP A 274 3.77 16.11 21.66
C ASP A 274 2.95 15.02 22.38
N TRP A 275 3.60 14.29 23.29
CA TRP A 275 2.98 13.22 24.06
C TRP A 275 2.06 13.71 25.18
N GLU A 276 2.19 14.97 25.58
CA GLU A 276 1.38 15.62 26.62
C GLU A 276 0.28 16.50 26.02
N GLU A 277 0.07 16.42 24.70
CA GLU A 277 -0.89 17.28 24.00
C GLU A 277 -2.30 17.12 24.58
N PRO A 278 -2.92 18.22 25.06
CA PRO A 278 -4.25 18.16 25.64
C PRO A 278 -5.27 17.57 24.66
N LEU A 279 -6.21 16.78 25.20
CA LEU A 279 -7.26 16.13 24.42
C LEU A 279 -6.77 15.07 23.42
N SER A 280 -5.49 14.66 23.49
CA SER A 280 -4.99 13.43 22.88
C SER A 280 -5.06 12.27 23.88
N ASP A 281 -5.37 11.06 23.40
CA ASP A 281 -5.35 9.83 24.21
C ASP A 281 -4.57 8.75 23.48
N ASN A 282 -3.79 7.97 24.24
CA ASN A 282 -3.05 6.83 23.73
C ASN A 282 -3.74 5.52 24.15
N TYR A 283 -3.87 4.59 23.20
CA TYR A 283 -4.55 3.32 23.37
C TYR A 283 -3.62 2.17 22.96
N GLU A 284 -3.52 1.18 23.83
CA GLU A 284 -2.92 -0.11 23.50
C GLU A 284 -3.80 -0.88 22.51
N VAL A 285 -3.16 -1.72 21.70
CA VAL A 285 -3.84 -2.63 20.77
C VAL A 285 -3.97 -4.01 21.42
N SER A 286 -5.19 -4.55 21.44
CA SER A 286 -5.50 -5.90 21.94
C SER A 286 -5.47 -6.99 20.87
N SER A 287 -5.81 -6.65 19.62
CA SER A 287 -5.74 -7.59 18.49
C SER A 287 -5.50 -6.86 17.17
N ILE A 288 -4.90 -7.60 16.24
CA ILE A 288 -4.63 -7.16 14.87
C ILE A 288 -5.31 -8.15 13.92
N ASP A 289 -6.33 -7.68 13.21
CA ASP A 289 -7.09 -8.44 12.23
C ASP A 289 -6.72 -7.97 10.82
N VAL A 290 -5.74 -8.61 10.20
CA VAL A 290 -5.38 -8.37 8.79
C VAL A 290 -6.41 -9.04 7.88
N HIS A 291 -6.83 -8.37 6.81
CA HIS A 291 -7.75 -8.98 5.85
C HIS A 291 -7.14 -10.28 5.27
N PRO A 292 -7.88 -11.40 5.19
CA PRO A 292 -7.32 -12.70 4.78
C PRO A 292 -6.76 -12.69 3.35
N ASP A 293 -7.37 -11.93 2.45
CA ASP A 293 -6.92 -11.79 1.07
C ASP A 293 -5.72 -10.83 0.91
N TYR A 294 -5.28 -10.18 2.00
CA TYR A 294 -4.14 -9.27 1.91
C TYR A 294 -2.86 -10.04 1.60
N ASN A 295 -2.20 -9.66 0.50
CA ASN A 295 -0.95 -10.24 0.10
C ASN A 295 0.20 -9.25 0.25
N PHE A 296 0.94 -9.38 1.36
CA PHE A 296 1.94 -8.43 1.81
C PHE A 296 2.99 -8.12 0.72
N GLY A 297 3.07 -6.83 0.36
CA GLY A 297 4.06 -6.31 -0.60
C GLY A 297 3.80 -6.64 -2.07
N LEU A 298 2.73 -7.37 -2.41
CA LEU A 298 2.47 -7.81 -3.78
C LEU A 298 1.48 -6.93 -4.51
N THR A 299 0.35 -6.61 -3.89
CA THR A 299 -0.69 -5.73 -4.47
C THR A 299 -1.21 -4.79 -3.39
N SER A 300 -1.95 -3.75 -3.80
CA SER A 300 -2.81 -3.00 -2.87
C SER A 300 -4.21 -3.58 -2.79
N GLU A 301 -4.42 -4.80 -3.28
CA GLU A 301 -5.70 -5.48 -3.11
C GLU A 301 -5.82 -5.97 -1.67
N ALA A 302 -6.95 -5.69 -1.05
CA ALA A 302 -7.25 -6.04 0.33
C ALA A 302 -6.19 -5.58 1.35
N ASP A 303 -5.43 -4.51 1.04
CA ASP A 303 -4.42 -3.94 1.94
C ASP A 303 -5.07 -3.22 3.13
N LEU A 304 -5.69 -4.02 4.00
CA LEU A 304 -6.53 -3.59 5.11
C LEU A 304 -6.20 -4.40 6.36
N ALA A 305 -6.19 -3.71 7.49
CA ALA A 305 -6.17 -4.33 8.81
C ALA A 305 -7.06 -3.53 9.77
N ILE A 306 -7.62 -4.24 10.75
CA ILE A 306 -8.34 -3.63 11.86
C ILE A 306 -7.53 -3.84 13.13
N LEU A 307 -7.24 -2.75 13.83
CA LEU A 307 -6.65 -2.76 15.17
C LEU A 307 -7.79 -2.61 16.19
N LYS A 308 -7.94 -3.59 17.07
CA LYS A 308 -8.89 -3.52 18.20
C LYS A 308 -8.20 -2.92 19.41
N LEU A 309 -8.69 -1.78 19.89
CA LEU A 309 -8.15 -1.09 21.05
C LEU A 309 -8.52 -1.83 22.34
N SER A 310 -7.58 -1.90 23.29
CA SER A 310 -7.77 -2.56 24.58
C SER A 310 -8.94 -1.96 25.36
N LYS A 311 -9.16 -0.65 25.25
CA LYS A 311 -10.25 0.10 25.89
C LYS A 311 -11.14 0.79 24.86
N ARG A 312 -12.39 1.05 25.24
CA ARG A 312 -13.32 1.85 24.42
C ARG A 312 -12.90 3.31 24.42
N VAL A 313 -12.94 3.93 23.26
CA VAL A 313 -12.70 5.35 23.01
C VAL A 313 -13.92 6.14 23.49
N ARG A 314 -13.67 7.23 24.21
CA ARG A 314 -14.69 8.19 24.59
C ARG A 314 -14.79 9.29 23.53
N PHE A 315 -15.88 9.29 22.78
CA PHE A 315 -16.11 10.32 21.77
C PHE A 315 -16.24 11.72 22.37
N ARG A 316 -15.66 12.69 21.66
CA ARG A 316 -15.63 14.12 21.99
C ARG A 316 -15.45 14.93 20.69
N PRO A 317 -15.56 16.27 20.69
CA PRO A 317 -15.41 17.05 19.46
C PRO A 317 -14.11 16.80 18.68
N THR A 318 -13.03 16.43 19.37
CA THR A 318 -11.72 16.13 18.76
C THR A 318 -11.51 14.66 18.38
N VAL A 319 -12.41 13.76 18.81
CA VAL A 319 -12.31 12.31 18.57
C VAL A 319 -13.69 11.73 18.26
N ARG A 320 -13.91 11.36 16.99
CA ARG A 320 -15.15 10.78 16.46
C ARG A 320 -14.82 9.78 15.36
N HIS A 321 -15.70 8.82 15.13
CA HIS A 321 -15.50 7.83 14.09
C HIS A 321 -16.03 8.28 12.72
N MET A 322 -15.45 7.74 11.66
CA MET A 322 -15.87 7.93 10.28
C MET A 322 -17.15 7.14 9.99
N CYS A 323 -18.05 7.67 9.14
CA CYS A 323 -19.17 6.86 8.66
C CYS A 323 -18.68 5.76 7.71
N ILE A 324 -19.20 4.56 7.91
CA ILE A 324 -19.04 3.45 6.96
C ILE A 324 -20.36 3.31 6.21
N GLN A 325 -20.28 3.09 4.90
CA GLN A 325 -21.46 2.79 4.12
C GLN A 325 -22.03 1.43 4.53
N THR A 326 -23.29 1.36 4.94
CA THR A 326 -23.92 0.09 5.36
C THR A 326 -24.93 -0.45 4.34
N ASN A 327 -25.25 0.33 3.31
CA ASN A 327 -26.11 -0.11 2.21
C ASN A 327 -25.27 -0.81 1.12
N PHE A 328 -25.34 -2.14 1.07
CA PHE A 328 -24.56 -2.98 0.15
C PHE A 328 -25.02 -2.95 -1.32
N GLY A 329 -26.12 -2.24 -1.64
CA GLY A 329 -26.67 -2.19 -2.99
C GLY A 329 -26.37 -0.91 -3.78
N GLN A 330 -25.82 0.12 -3.14
CA GLN A 330 -25.67 1.44 -3.77
C GLN A 330 -24.32 2.05 -3.43
N ARG A 331 -23.35 1.97 -4.34
CA ARG A 331 -22.09 2.69 -4.19
C ARG A 331 -22.32 4.22 -4.18
N PHE A 332 -21.58 4.95 -3.36
CA PHE A 332 -21.50 6.41 -3.53
C PHE A 332 -21.03 6.78 -4.96
N GLY A 333 -21.50 7.95 -5.45
CA GLY A 333 -21.44 8.41 -6.84
C GLY A 333 -20.05 8.44 -7.51
N PRO A 334 -20.00 8.73 -8.82
CA PRO A 334 -18.96 8.21 -9.71
C PRO A 334 -17.57 8.76 -9.39
N VAL A 335 -16.58 7.89 -9.64
CA VAL A 335 -15.16 8.22 -9.75
C VAL A 335 -14.99 9.51 -10.56
N GLU A 336 -14.34 10.52 -9.96
CA GLU A 336 -14.04 11.90 -10.41
C GLU A 336 -14.48 13.02 -9.44
N GLU A 337 -14.94 12.66 -8.24
CA GLU A 337 -15.10 13.63 -7.15
C GLU A 337 -13.77 13.93 -6.42
N ARG A 338 -13.74 15.06 -5.70
CA ARG A 338 -12.65 15.41 -4.80
C ARG A 338 -12.77 14.62 -3.50
N GLY A 339 -11.73 13.87 -3.16
CA GLY A 339 -11.61 13.22 -1.85
C GLY A 339 -10.93 14.13 -0.84
N TYR A 340 -11.01 13.77 0.43
CA TYR A 340 -10.30 14.44 1.52
C TYR A 340 -9.47 13.42 2.28
N VAL A 341 -8.17 13.69 2.39
CA VAL A 341 -7.20 12.80 3.03
C VAL A 341 -6.38 13.62 4.00
N ALA A 342 -6.22 13.14 5.23
CA ALA A 342 -5.40 13.83 6.22
C ALA A 342 -4.34 12.91 6.81
N GLY A 343 -3.20 13.49 7.17
CA GLY A 343 -2.12 12.80 7.82
C GLY A 343 -0.88 13.68 8.00
N TRP A 344 0.24 13.07 8.35
CA TRP A 344 1.48 13.73 8.75
C TRP A 344 2.65 13.46 7.79
N GLY A 345 2.43 12.68 6.73
CA GLY A 345 3.49 12.21 5.85
C GLY A 345 4.05 13.27 4.91
N ASP A 346 3.24 14.26 4.54
CA ASP A 346 3.66 15.34 3.64
C ASP A 346 4.45 16.43 4.37
N LYS A 347 5.75 16.51 4.08
CA LYS A 347 6.68 17.48 4.65
C LYS A 347 6.80 18.77 3.84
N THR A 348 6.06 18.92 2.74
CA THR A 348 6.10 20.13 1.90
C THR A 348 5.49 21.33 2.63
N PRO A 349 6.13 22.52 2.65
CA PRO A 349 5.57 23.66 3.37
C PRO A 349 4.19 24.08 2.85
N ALA A 350 3.26 24.41 3.76
CA ALA A 350 1.92 24.86 3.39
C ALA A 350 1.93 26.26 2.72
N SER A 351 2.90 27.11 3.08
CA SER A 351 3.11 28.44 2.48
C SER A 351 4.59 28.84 2.41
N LYS A 352 4.89 29.97 1.75
CA LYS A 352 6.27 30.53 1.70
C LYS A 352 6.72 31.10 3.05
N GLU A 353 5.78 31.52 3.89
CA GLU A 353 6.02 32.04 5.24
C GLU A 353 6.30 30.92 6.24
N ASP A 354 5.89 29.69 5.92
CA ASP A 354 6.06 28.50 6.76
C ASP A 354 7.45 27.84 6.66
N ARG A 355 8.36 28.40 5.84
CA ARG A 355 9.66 27.78 5.47
C ARG A 355 10.70 27.70 6.59
N GLU A 356 10.42 28.22 7.79
CA GLU A 356 11.44 28.42 8.82
C GLU A 356 11.39 27.47 10.02
N ILE A 357 10.50 26.45 10.06
CA ILE A 357 10.30 25.70 11.32
C ILE A 357 10.30 24.17 11.15
N VAL A 358 11.22 23.52 11.88
CA VAL A 358 11.29 22.06 12.13
C VAL A 358 9.95 21.51 12.67
N GLU A 359 9.13 22.36 13.28
CA GLU A 359 7.77 22.10 13.79
C GLU A 359 6.75 21.71 12.70
N GLU A 360 6.97 22.05 11.42
CA GLU A 360 5.98 21.74 10.37
C GLU A 360 5.88 20.25 10.05
N SER A 361 6.94 19.47 10.35
CA SER A 361 6.97 18.04 10.04
C SER A 361 6.14 17.16 10.98
N SER A 362 5.72 17.68 12.13
CA SER A 362 4.91 16.93 13.11
C SER A 362 3.42 17.28 13.06
N VAL A 363 3.01 18.27 12.27
CA VAL A 363 1.63 18.76 12.16
C VAL A 363 0.87 18.10 11.02
N ALA A 364 -0.36 17.63 11.29
CA ALA A 364 -1.20 17.02 10.26
C ALA A 364 -1.66 18.03 9.20
N LYS A 365 -1.68 17.60 7.94
CA LYS A 365 -2.19 18.35 6.79
C LYS A 365 -3.40 17.66 6.17
N LEU A 366 -4.22 18.47 5.50
CA LEU A 366 -5.35 18.03 4.70
C LEU A 366 -5.02 18.21 3.21
N HIS A 367 -5.21 17.13 2.48
CA HIS A 367 -5.08 17.06 1.03
C HIS A 367 -6.45 16.82 0.38
N VAL A 368 -6.66 17.46 -0.78
CA VAL A 368 -7.91 17.39 -1.54
C VAL A 368 -7.64 16.87 -2.95
N PRO A 369 -7.26 15.59 -3.11
CA PRO A 369 -6.90 15.04 -4.42
C PRO A 369 -8.14 14.73 -5.26
N LEU A 370 -7.93 14.65 -6.59
CA LEU A 370 -8.95 14.18 -7.52
C LEU A 370 -8.95 12.66 -7.58
N ILE A 371 -10.11 12.02 -7.42
CA ILE A 371 -10.26 10.57 -7.49
C ILE A 371 -10.26 10.11 -8.96
N ILE A 372 -9.46 9.09 -9.27
CA ILE A 372 -9.20 8.58 -10.61
C ILE A 372 -9.47 7.07 -10.67
N SER A 373 -10.08 6.62 -11.76
CA SER A 373 -10.42 5.20 -11.90
C SER A 373 -9.17 4.33 -12.11
N PRO A 374 -9.21 3.06 -11.68
CA PRO A 374 -8.11 2.10 -11.88
C PRO A 374 -7.62 2.06 -13.33
N LYS A 375 -8.57 1.98 -14.27
CA LYS A 375 -8.26 1.94 -15.71
C LYS A 375 -7.53 3.19 -16.19
N LYS A 376 -7.85 4.37 -15.65
CA LYS A 376 -7.23 5.64 -16.05
C LYS A 376 -5.83 5.78 -15.47
N CYS A 377 -5.61 5.47 -14.19
CA CYS A 377 -4.28 5.57 -13.60
C CYS A 377 -3.34 4.45 -14.07
N ALA A 378 -3.80 3.21 -14.21
CA ALA A 378 -2.97 2.10 -14.70
C ALA A 378 -2.37 2.35 -16.09
N LYS A 379 -3.05 3.14 -16.94
CA LYS A 379 -2.53 3.56 -18.25
C LYS A 379 -1.46 4.66 -18.16
N LYS A 380 -1.44 5.43 -17.08
CA LYS A 380 -0.62 6.63 -16.93
C LYS A 380 0.61 6.43 -16.05
N THR A 381 0.61 5.45 -15.16
CA THR A 381 1.78 5.15 -14.31
C THR A 381 2.31 3.74 -14.53
N ARG A 382 3.61 3.63 -14.81
CA ARG A 382 4.33 2.36 -14.83
C ARG A 382 4.81 1.95 -13.44
N LYS A 383 5.02 2.92 -12.54
CA LYS A 383 5.58 2.69 -11.19
C LYS A 383 4.62 1.92 -10.29
N LEU A 384 3.31 2.19 -10.43
CA LEU A 384 2.28 1.66 -9.55
C LEU A 384 1.38 0.61 -10.20
N GLN A 385 1.69 0.20 -11.44
CA GLN A 385 0.81 -0.66 -12.23
C GLN A 385 0.44 -1.97 -11.51
N GLU A 386 1.35 -2.52 -10.72
CA GLU A 386 1.17 -3.77 -9.99
C GLU A 386 0.28 -3.66 -8.74
N PHE A 387 0.04 -2.45 -8.26
CA PHE A 387 -0.81 -2.15 -7.11
C PHE A 387 -2.25 -1.82 -7.53
N ILE A 388 -2.50 -1.63 -8.83
CA ILE A 388 -3.80 -1.20 -9.34
C ILE A 388 -4.61 -2.40 -9.82
N THR A 389 -5.68 -2.73 -9.09
CA THR A 389 -6.66 -3.77 -9.43
C THR A 389 -8.08 -3.20 -9.52
N SER A 390 -9.06 -4.05 -9.86
CA SER A 390 -10.48 -3.67 -9.86
C SER A 390 -11.03 -3.33 -8.47
N LYS A 391 -10.33 -3.71 -7.39
CA LYS A 391 -10.68 -3.43 -5.99
C LYS A 391 -9.83 -2.31 -5.37
N THR A 392 -9.22 -1.49 -6.23
CA THR A 392 -8.45 -0.31 -5.83
C THR A 392 -8.99 0.90 -6.58
N PHE A 393 -8.50 2.09 -6.25
CA PHE A 393 -8.62 3.27 -7.09
C PHE A 393 -7.42 4.19 -6.85
N CYS A 394 -7.28 5.22 -7.67
CA CYS A 394 -6.18 6.16 -7.55
C CYS A 394 -6.69 7.55 -7.18
N SER A 395 -5.79 8.40 -6.71
CA SER A 395 -6.01 9.85 -6.69
C SER A 395 -4.80 10.58 -7.24
N GLN A 396 -5.00 11.79 -7.73
CA GLN A 396 -3.92 12.66 -8.17
C GLN A 396 -3.99 14.02 -7.47
N SER A 397 -2.84 14.56 -7.09
CA SER A 397 -2.72 15.95 -6.65
C SER A 397 -3.19 16.91 -7.74
N GLN A 398 -3.95 17.93 -7.38
CA GLN A 398 -4.48 18.89 -8.37
C GLN A 398 -3.41 19.84 -8.92
N ASN A 399 -2.39 20.14 -8.11
CA ASN A 399 -1.29 21.04 -8.47
C ASN A 399 0.07 20.30 -8.58
N GLY A 400 0.13 19.02 -8.21
CA GLY A 400 1.36 18.24 -8.20
C GLY A 400 2.35 18.67 -7.13
N VAL A 401 1.89 19.39 -6.10
CA VAL A 401 2.74 19.99 -5.05
C VAL A 401 2.63 19.25 -3.73
N SER A 402 1.44 18.77 -3.37
CA SER A 402 1.17 18.11 -2.10
C SER A 402 0.34 16.85 -2.28
N GLY A 403 0.37 15.96 -1.31
CA GLY A 403 -0.50 14.80 -1.26
C GLY A 403 -0.05 13.77 -0.23
N PRO A 404 -0.87 12.73 0.01
CA PRO A 404 -0.53 11.67 0.95
C PRO A 404 0.85 11.08 0.67
N CYS A 405 1.65 10.94 1.73
CA CYS A 405 3.03 10.50 1.65
C CYS A 405 3.40 9.53 2.77
N LYS A 406 4.70 9.27 2.97
CA LYS A 406 5.23 8.28 3.91
C LYS A 406 4.69 8.54 5.33
N GLY A 407 3.96 7.57 5.87
CA GLY A 407 3.29 7.67 7.17
C GLY A 407 1.78 7.94 7.08
N ASP A 408 1.26 8.37 5.93
CA ASP A 408 -0.19 8.54 5.72
C ASP A 408 -0.89 7.23 5.35
N SER A 409 -0.13 6.19 5.01
CA SER A 409 -0.61 4.82 4.87
C SER A 409 -1.58 4.43 5.98
N GLY A 410 -2.74 3.91 5.60
CA GLY A 410 -3.81 3.55 6.52
C GLY A 410 -4.82 4.65 6.87
N THR A 411 -4.57 5.91 6.51
CA THR A 411 -5.57 6.98 6.67
C THR A 411 -6.69 6.87 5.62
N ALA A 412 -7.88 7.39 5.97
CA ALA A 412 -9.04 7.37 5.10
C ALA A 412 -8.98 8.45 4.01
N LEU A 413 -9.36 8.05 2.80
CA LEU A 413 -9.97 8.98 1.85
C LEU A 413 -11.45 9.10 2.16
N ALA A 414 -11.84 10.30 2.57
CA ALA A 414 -13.18 10.65 3.01
C ALA A 414 -13.96 11.35 1.88
N LEU A 415 -15.22 10.98 1.69
CA LEU A 415 -16.16 11.62 0.77
C LEU A 415 -17.26 12.36 1.54
N PRO A 416 -17.55 13.63 1.22
CA PRO A 416 -18.66 14.35 1.83
C PRO A 416 -19.99 13.95 1.18
N VAL A 417 -20.87 13.31 1.94
CA VAL A 417 -22.23 12.93 1.52
C VAL A 417 -23.23 13.49 2.52
N SER A 418 -24.16 14.33 2.05
CA SER A 418 -25.25 14.89 2.87
C SER A 418 -24.78 15.50 4.21
N LYS A 419 -23.66 16.24 4.18
CA LYS A 419 -22.99 16.88 5.34
C LYS A 419 -22.36 15.92 6.35
N LYS A 420 -22.03 14.70 5.94
CA LYS A 420 -21.19 13.76 6.71
C LYS A 420 -20.07 13.24 5.84
N PHE A 421 -18.94 12.91 6.46
CA PHE A 421 -17.88 12.20 5.77
C PHE A 421 -18.08 10.69 5.85
N TYR A 422 -17.93 10.04 4.70
CA TYR A 422 -17.95 8.60 4.56
C TYR A 422 -16.61 8.08 4.11
N LEU A 423 -16.25 6.91 4.63
CA LEU A 423 -15.07 6.17 4.23
C LEU A 423 -15.22 5.63 2.79
N GLN A 424 -14.38 6.11 1.88
CA GLN A 424 -14.35 5.64 0.49
C GLN A 424 -13.14 4.73 0.22
N GLY A 425 -11.98 5.06 0.79
CA GLY A 425 -10.77 4.28 0.58
C GLY A 425 -9.78 4.43 1.72
N ILE A 426 -8.76 3.58 1.69
CA ILE A 426 -7.62 3.61 2.61
C ILE A 426 -6.35 3.84 1.80
N VAL A 427 -5.53 4.83 2.21
CA VAL A 427 -4.23 5.08 1.58
C VAL A 427 -3.38 3.82 1.67
N SER A 428 -2.95 3.31 0.51
CA SER A 428 -2.12 2.12 0.43
C SER A 428 -0.68 2.48 0.07
N ILE A 429 -0.47 3.04 -1.12
CA ILE A 429 0.88 3.36 -1.61
C ILE A 429 0.88 4.64 -2.45
N ALA A 430 1.89 5.46 -2.24
CA ALA A 430 2.20 6.61 -3.08
C ALA A 430 3.40 6.29 -3.99
N ALA A 431 3.41 6.84 -5.20
CA ALA A 431 4.59 6.76 -6.07
C ALA A 431 5.78 7.45 -5.40
N ALA A 432 6.98 6.89 -5.57
CA ALA A 432 8.23 7.53 -5.15
C ALA A 432 8.87 8.32 -6.31
N ASP A 433 9.43 9.48 -5.99
CA ASP A 433 10.34 10.23 -6.84
C ASP A 433 11.68 9.49 -6.89
N LYS A 434 12.22 9.37 -8.11
CA LYS A 434 13.39 8.52 -8.37
C LYS A 434 14.69 9.07 -7.79
N ILE A 435 14.72 10.37 -7.47
CA ILE A 435 15.95 11.08 -7.06
C ILE A 435 15.96 11.24 -5.55
N SER A 436 14.88 11.78 -4.99
CA SER A 436 14.75 12.03 -3.55
C SER A 436 14.36 10.78 -2.75
N ILE A 437 13.83 9.74 -3.42
CA ILE A 437 13.23 8.56 -2.79
C ILE A 437 12.01 8.94 -1.93
N ASP A 438 11.56 10.20 -2.01
CA ASP A 438 10.36 10.71 -1.34
C ASP A 438 9.14 10.58 -2.25
N CYS A 439 7.97 11.05 -1.83
CA CYS A 439 6.76 10.92 -2.65
C CYS A 439 6.80 11.79 -3.91
N ASP A 440 6.43 11.20 -5.06
CA ASP A 440 6.24 11.92 -6.30
C ASP A 440 4.82 12.51 -6.33
N HIS A 441 4.66 13.70 -5.78
CA HIS A 441 3.36 14.38 -5.69
C HIS A 441 2.73 14.67 -7.07
N LYS A 442 3.46 14.52 -8.18
CA LYS A 442 2.93 14.68 -9.55
C LYS A 442 2.28 13.39 -10.08
N ASP A 443 2.64 12.24 -9.52
CA ASP A 443 2.10 10.92 -9.87
C ASP A 443 0.89 10.58 -8.98
N PHE A 444 0.41 9.33 -9.06
CA PHE A 444 -0.77 8.88 -8.34
C PHE A 444 -0.47 8.37 -6.94
N VAL A 445 -1.51 8.39 -6.11
CA VAL A 445 -1.61 7.60 -4.86
C VAL A 445 -2.66 6.51 -5.11
N VAL A 446 -2.36 5.27 -4.72
CA VAL A 446 -3.27 4.12 -4.80
C VAL A 446 -3.94 3.90 -3.45
N TYR A 447 -5.24 3.64 -3.50
CA TYR A 447 -6.08 3.37 -2.34
C TYR A 447 -6.72 2.00 -2.49
N VAL A 448 -6.93 1.32 -1.36
CA VAL A 448 -7.88 0.22 -1.30
C VAL A 448 -9.28 0.80 -1.45
N ASP A 449 -10.07 0.26 -2.36
CA ASP A 449 -11.50 0.57 -2.43
C ASP A 449 -12.21 -0.12 -1.28
N VAL A 450 -12.80 0.62 -0.34
CA VAL A 450 -13.40 0.04 0.86
C VAL A 450 -14.71 -0.70 0.56
N TYR A 451 -15.44 -0.28 -0.48
CA TYR A 451 -16.80 -0.77 -0.75
C TYR A 451 -16.90 -2.31 -0.81
N PRO A 452 -16.04 -3.04 -1.57
CA PRO A 452 -16.05 -4.50 -1.60
C PRO A 452 -15.80 -5.18 -0.24
N TYR A 453 -15.10 -4.51 0.69
CA TYR A 453 -14.69 -5.06 1.98
C TYR A 453 -15.59 -4.63 3.15
N THR A 454 -16.60 -3.80 2.90
CA THR A 454 -17.55 -3.30 3.89
C THR A 454 -18.12 -4.41 4.78
N TYR A 455 -18.45 -5.57 4.18
CA TYR A 455 -18.99 -6.70 4.93
C TYR A 455 -17.99 -7.23 5.97
N TRP A 456 -16.75 -7.47 5.57
CA TRP A 456 -15.67 -7.89 6.48
C TRP A 456 -15.43 -6.86 7.58
N ILE A 457 -15.43 -5.57 7.23
CA ILE A 457 -15.26 -4.48 8.21
C ILE A 457 -16.38 -4.52 9.26
N LEU A 458 -17.64 -4.59 8.81
CA LEU A 458 -18.79 -4.62 9.72
C LEU A 458 -18.81 -5.90 10.57
N GLN A 459 -18.43 -7.03 10.00
CA GLN A 459 -18.29 -8.27 10.75
C GLN A 459 -17.30 -8.09 11.91
N LYS A 460 -16.13 -7.50 11.65
CA LYS A 460 -15.11 -7.24 12.68
C LYS A 460 -15.52 -6.21 13.72
N ILE A 461 -16.37 -5.24 13.38
CA ILE A 461 -16.85 -4.22 14.32
C ILE A 461 -18.02 -4.73 15.18
N LEU A 462 -18.94 -5.50 14.60
CA LEU A 462 -20.25 -5.78 15.21
C LEU A 462 -20.34 -7.14 15.88
N GLU A 463 -19.50 -8.11 15.51
CA GLU A 463 -19.54 -9.48 16.03
C GLU A 463 -18.43 -9.78 17.06
N ASN A 464 -17.49 -8.85 17.26
CA ASN A 464 -16.36 -8.93 18.21
C ASN A 464 -16.39 -7.79 19.24
#